data_AF-A0A239LLR7-F1
#
_entry.id   AF-A0A239LLR7-F1
#
_cell.length_a   1.000
_cell.length_b   1.000
_cell.length_c   1.000
_cell.angle_alpha   90.00
_cell.angle_beta   90.00
_cell.angle_gamma   90.00
#
_symmetry.space_group_name_H-M   'P 1'
#
loop_
_entity.id
_entity.type
_entity.pdbx_description
1 polymer ?
#
loop_
_entity_poly.entity_id
_entity_poly.type
_entity_poly.pdbx_seq_one_letter_code
_entity_poly.pdbx_strand_id
1 'polypeptide(L)' 'MSRKAENAEKAEKAQHLAQVEQRIAEEEERLMLQRQRIAEARAMGWPTEEHEVLLSIMQNKLHDMQVQRRPLMPKQKGAH' A
#
# COMPACT_ATOMS: atom_id res chain seq x y z
N MET A 1 16.88 -2.61 -29.81
CA MET A 1 16.80 -3.20 -28.45
C MET A 1 16.72 -4.71 -28.57
N SER A 2 17.59 -5.46 -27.90
CA SER A 2 17.59 -6.94 -27.95
C SER A 2 16.47 -7.51 -27.07
N ARG A 3 15.79 -8.58 -27.50
CA ARG A 3 14.72 -9.26 -26.73
C ARG A 3 15.14 -9.63 -25.30
N LYS A 4 16.44 -9.87 -25.08
CA LYS A 4 17.00 -10.15 -23.74
C LYS A 4 16.90 -8.95 -22.79
N ALA A 5 17.09 -7.72 -23.29
CA ALA A 5 17.01 -6.50 -22.49
C ALA A 5 15.57 -6.17 -22.08
N GLU A 6 14.60 -6.37 -22.99
CA GLU A 6 13.18 -6.18 -22.70
C GLU A 6 12.65 -7.17 -21.65
N ASN A 7 13.11 -8.42 -21.70
CA ASN A 7 12.73 -9.43 -20.70
C ASN A 7 13.30 -9.13 -19.31
N ALA A 8 14.52 -8.61 -19.22
CA ALA A 8 15.12 -8.21 -17.96
C ALA A 8 14.36 -7.04 -17.31
N GLU A 9 14.03 -6.00 -18.09
CA GLU A 9 13.25 -4.84 -17.61
C GLU A 9 11.85 -5.26 -17.11
N LYS A 10 11.20 -6.21 -17.80
CA LYS A 10 9.91 -6.75 -17.36
C LYS A 10 10.02 -7.51 -16.05
N ALA A 11 11.06 -8.32 -15.87
CA ALA A 11 11.29 -9.09 -14.65
C ALA A 11 11.55 -8.15 -13.45
N GLU A 12 12.36 -7.11 -13.65
CA GLU A 12 12.64 -6.10 -12.63
C GLU A 12 11.37 -5.34 -12.21
N LYS A 13 10.54 -4.91 -13.18
CA LYS A 13 9.25 -4.28 -12.88
C LYS A 13 8.30 -5.20 -12.12
N ALA A 14 8.25 -6.48 -12.48
CA ALA A 14 7.41 -7.46 -11.79
C ALA A 14 7.88 -7.69 -10.34
N GLN A 15 9.20 -7.78 -10.11
CA GLN A 15 9.76 -7.90 -8.77
C GLN A 15 9.48 -6.65 -7.93
N HIS A 16 9.66 -5.46 -8.50
CA HIS A 16 9.36 -4.20 -7.81
C HIS A 16 7.86 -4.09 -7.48
N LEU A 17 6.97 -4.48 -8.40
CA LEU A 17 5.53 -4.51 -8.14
C LEU A 17 5.20 -5.44 -6.97
N ALA A 18 5.76 -6.65 -6.94
CA ALA A 18 5.53 -7.60 -5.85
C ALA A 18 5.97 -7.04 -4.49
N GLN A 19 7.11 -6.34 -4.44
CA GLN A 19 7.59 -5.68 -3.21
C GLN A 19 6.65 -4.56 -2.75
N VAL A 20 6.16 -3.73 -3.68
CA VAL A 20 5.20 -2.67 -3.35
C VAL A 20 3.89 -3.27 -2.86
N GLU A 21 3.39 -4.33 -3.50
CA GLU A 21 2.17 -5.03 -3.09
C GLU A 21 2.28 -5.67 -1.71
N GLN A 22 3.42 -6.30 -1.40
CA GLN A 22 3.68 -6.83 -0.06
C GLN A 22 3.64 -5.71 0.99
N ARG A 23 4.33 -4.59 0.74
CA ARG A 23 4.35 -3.45 1.68
C ARG A 23 2.97 -2.82 1.85
N ILE A 24 2.16 -2.76 0.79
CA ILE A 24 0.77 -2.30 0.87
C ILE A 24 -0.03 -3.21 1.81
N ALA A 25 0.08 -4.54 1.64
CA ALA A 25 -0.64 -5.49 2.49
C ALA A 25 -0.24 -5.37 3.97
N GLU A 26 1.05 -5.24 4.26
CA GLU A 26 1.55 -5.03 5.63
C GLU A 26 1.01 -3.73 6.26
N GLU A 27 0.88 -2.66 5.48
CA GLU A 27 0.40 -1.36 5.97
C GLU A 27 -1.12 -1.32 6.10
N GLU A 28 -1.85 -2.07 5.26
CA GLU A 28 -3.28 -2.33 5.43
C GLU A 28 -3.57 -3.08 6.73
N GLU A 29 -2.77 -4.11 7.06
CA GLU A 29 -2.88 -4.83 8.33
C GLU A 29 -2.60 -3.91 9.52
N ARG A 30 -1.54 -3.10 9.47
CA ARG A 30 -1.24 -2.11 10.52
C ARG A 30 -2.37 -1.10 10.71
N LEU A 31 -2.97 -0.61 9.63
CA LEU A 31 -4.11 0.29 9.68
C LEU A 31 -5.34 -0.36 10.34
N MET A 32 -5.61 -1.62 10.01
CA MET A 32 -6.68 -2.39 10.65
C MET A 32 -6.47 -2.49 12.16
N LEU A 33 -5.27 -2.88 12.59
CA LEU A 33 -4.92 -2.99 14.01
C LEU A 33 -5.03 -1.64 14.74
N GLN A 34 -4.59 -0.54 14.11
CA GLN A 34 -4.71 0.79 14.70
C GLN A 34 -6.18 1.23 14.85
N ARG A 35 -7.04 0.92 13.86
CA ARG A 35 -8.48 1.18 13.96
C ARG A 35 -9.11 0.40 15.12
N GLN A 36 -8.71 -0.86 15.29
CA GLN A 36 -9.18 -1.68 16.41
C GLN A 36 -8.77 -1.08 17.75
N ARG A 37 -7.50 -0.66 17.91
CA ARG A 37 -7.02 0.02 19.13
C ARG A 37 -7.80 1.28 19.46
N ILE A 38 -8.13 2.10 18.45
CA ILE A 38 -8.95 3.30 18.63
C ILE A 38 -10.36 2.92 19.09
N ALA A 39 -10.96 1.89 18.48
CA ALA A 39 -12.29 1.42 18.86
C ALA A 39 -12.32 0.93 20.31
N GLU A 40 -11.31 0.16 20.74
CA GLU A 40 -11.15 -0.32 22.11
C GLU A 40 -10.94 0.83 23.09
N ALA A 41 -10.06 1.79 22.79
CA ALA A 41 -9.84 2.96 23.62
C ALA A 41 -11.11 3.80 23.79
N ARG A 42 -11.88 4.01 22.72
CA ARG A 42 -13.18 4.70 22.78
C ARG A 42 -14.19 3.95 23.64
N ALA A 43 -14.25 2.62 23.54
CA ALA A 43 -15.14 1.80 24.36
C ALA A 43 -14.80 1.89 25.87
N MET A 44 -13.53 2.14 26.21
CA MET A 44 -13.06 2.36 27.58
C MET A 44 -13.14 3.82 28.03
N GLY A 45 -13.56 4.75 27.17
CA GLY A 45 -13.58 6.18 27.46
C GLY A 45 -12.19 6.83 27.54
N TRP A 46 -11.18 6.22 26.91
CA TRP A 46 -9.82 6.75 26.87
C TRP A 46 -9.67 7.77 25.71
N PRO A 47 -8.81 8.79 25.88
CA PRO A 47 -8.55 9.76 24.82
C PRO A 47 -7.92 9.08 23.59
N THR A 48 -8.38 9.42 22.38
CA THR A 48 -7.93 8.83 21.11
C THR A 48 -7.32 9.81 20.11
N GLU A 49 -7.19 11.09 20.45
CA GLU A 49 -6.75 12.14 19.53
C GLU A 49 -5.38 11.84 18.88
N GLU A 50 -4.38 11.46 19.68
CA GLU A 50 -3.05 11.08 19.16
C GLU A 50 -3.12 9.83 18.26
N HIS A 51 -3.98 8.87 18.62
CA HIS A 51 -4.18 7.66 17.82
C HIS A 51 -4.86 7.95 16.48
N GLU A 52 -5.76 8.92 16.44
CA GLU A 52 -6.44 9.39 15.23
C GLU A 52 -5.50 10.17 14.31
N VAL A 53 -4.59 10.98 14.87
CA VAL A 53 -3.51 11.62 14.11
C VAL A 53 -2.60 10.55 13.50
N LEU A 54 -2.19 9.55 14.28
CA LEU A 54 -1.38 8.43 13.77
C LEU A 54 -2.12 7.66 12.66
N LEU A 55 -3.41 7.40 12.84
CA LEU A 55 -4.24 6.75 11.82
C LEU A 55 -4.22 7.53 10.50
N SER A 56 -4.38 8.85 10.55
CA SER A 56 -4.33 9.73 9.38
C SER A 56 -2.97 9.67 8.66
N ILE A 57 -1.87 9.71 9.41
CA ILE A 57 -0.51 9.58 8.85
C ILE A 57 -0.34 8.24 8.13
N MET A 58 -0.80 7.15 8.74
CA MET A 58 -0.74 5.81 8.14
C MET A 58 -1.62 5.70 6.88
N GLN A 59 -2.79 6.33 6.86
CA GLN A 59 -3.66 6.37 5.69
C GLN A 59 -3.02 7.13 4.52
N ASN A 60 -2.36 8.26 4.79
CA ASN A 60 -1.62 9.01 3.77
C ASN A 60 -0.47 8.18 3.21
N LYS A 61 0.29 7.50 4.08
CA LYS A 61 1.37 6.60 3.64
C LYS A 61 0.84 5.47 2.74
N LEU A 62 -0.27 4.82 3.13
CA LEU A 62 -0.91 3.78 2.31
C LEU A 62 -1.32 4.33 0.95
N HIS A 63 -1.91 5.53 0.93
CA HIS A 63 -2.28 6.20 -0.31
C HIS A 63 -1.07 6.43 -1.23
N ASP A 64 0.04 6.94 -0.70
CA ASP A 64 1.26 7.17 -1.47
C ASP A 64 1.82 5.87 -2.08
N MET A 65 1.80 4.77 -1.33
CA MET A 65 2.21 3.45 -1.85
C MET A 65 1.27 2.95 -2.94
N GLN A 66 -0.05 3.14 -2.78
CA GLN A 66 -1.03 2.80 -3.82
C GLN A 66 -0.83 3.64 -5.09
N VAL A 67 -0.43 4.91 -4.97
CA VAL A 67 -0.07 5.75 -6.11
C VAL A 67 1.20 5.24 -6.80
N GLN A 68 2.23 4.86 -6.03
CA GLN A 68 3.47 4.27 -6.56
C GLN A 68 3.25 2.92 -7.27
N ARG A 69 2.25 2.15 -6.83
CA ARG A 69 1.86 0.88 -7.47
C ARG A 69 1.27 1.08 -8.87
N ARG A 70 0.48 2.12 -9.11
CA ARG A 70 -0.24 2.36 -10.39
C ARG A 70 0.65 2.28 -11.64
N PRO A 71 1.80 2.98 -11.73
CA PRO A 71 2.65 2.93 -12.93
C PRO A 71 3.32 1.57 -13.16
N LEU A 72 3.39 0.70 -12.13
CA LEU A 72 4.00 -0.62 -12.22
C LEU A 72 3.02 -1.69 -12.75
N MET A 73 1.71 -1.41 -12.69
CA MET A 73 0.71 -2.36 -13.19
C MET A 73 0.78 -2.47 -14.72
N PRO A 74 0.71 -3.69 -15.28
CA PRO A 74 0.65 -3.85 -16.72
C PRO A 74 -0.58 -3.11 -17.26
N LYS A 75 -0.39 -2.26 -18.27
CA LYS A 75 -1.50 -1.63 -18.98
C LYS A 75 -2.39 -2.76 -19.49
N GLN A 76 -3.60 -2.88 -18.93
CA GLN A 76 -4.64 -3.69 -19.56
C GLN A 76 -4.85 -3.07 -20.94
N LYS A 77 -4.31 -3.71 -21.98
CA LYS A 77 -4.74 -3.40 -23.35
C LYS A 77 -6.21 -3.78 -23.36
N GLY A 78 -7.07 -2.77 -23.30
CA GLY A 78 -8.49 -2.95 -23.56
C GLY A 78 -8.62 -3.74 -24.84
N ALA A 79 -9.33 -4.85 -24.75
CA ALA A 79 -9.93 -5.48 -25.91
C ALA A 79 -10.85 -4.43 -26.56
N HIS A 80 -10.35 -3.79 -27.61
CA HIS A 80 -11.12 -3.01 -28.56
C HIS A 80 -10.74 -3.48 -29.95
#